data_AF-A0A0W8C4D5-F1
#
_entry.id   AF-A0A0W8C4D5-F1
#
_cell.length_a   1.000
_cell.length_b   1.000
_cell.length_c   1.000
_cell.angle_alpha   90.00
_cell.angle_beta   90.00
_cell.angle_gamma   90.00
#
_symmetry.space_group_name_H-M   'P 1'
#
loop_
_entity.id
_entity.type
_entity.pdbx_description
1 polymer ?
#
loop_
_entity_poly.entity_id
_entity_poly.type
_entity_poly.pdbx_seq_one_letter_code
_entity_poly.pdbx_strand_id
1 'polypeptide(L)'
;MVVSMDEFMTSKLCSQCHQTLSSVQYLVDTKLMKRKKRKGTVLIRNRPEVQFEEKKCYGVLRCDHEGCEAYYWDRDVNAAINMLELLESEMLGLGHMELFKRKYTG
;
A
#
# COMPACT_ATOMS: atom_id res chain seq x y z
N MET A 1 9.51 23.65 -12.98
CA MET A 1 10.58 22.72 -13.41
C MET A 1 10.06 21.32 -13.16
N VAL A 2 10.18 20.41 -14.13
CA VAL A 2 9.77 19.00 -14.00
C VAL A 2 10.98 18.17 -14.36
N VAL A 3 11.33 17.20 -13.51
CA VAL A 3 12.49 16.31 -13.67
C VAL A 3 11.98 14.89 -13.79
N SER A 4 12.54 14.11 -14.71
CA SER A 4 12.27 12.68 -14.83
C SER A 4 13.18 11.91 -13.89
N MET A 5 12.62 11.03 -13.07
CA MET A 5 13.36 10.22 -12.08
C MET A 5 12.96 8.73 -12.20
N ASP A 6 13.87 7.80 -11.86
CA ASP A 6 13.55 6.37 -11.83
C ASP A 6 12.77 6.03 -10.54
N GLU A 7 11.56 5.52 -10.70
CA GLU A 7 10.67 5.20 -9.57
C GLU A 7 11.01 3.86 -8.88
N PHE A 8 12.11 3.21 -9.24
CA PHE A 8 12.45 1.88 -8.76
C PHE A 8 12.37 1.78 -7.23
N MET A 9 11.60 0.79 -6.74
CA MET A 9 11.38 0.50 -5.32
C MET A 9 10.67 1.59 -4.48
N THR A 10 10.28 2.73 -5.06
CA THR A 10 9.63 3.82 -4.30
C THR A 10 8.29 3.43 -3.67
N SER A 11 7.50 2.57 -4.31
CA SER A 11 6.28 2.01 -3.70
C SER A 11 6.52 0.83 -2.78
N LYS A 12 7.78 0.35 -2.65
CA LYS A 12 8.14 -0.89 -1.94
C LYS A 12 8.93 -0.65 -0.67
N LEU A 13 9.68 0.44 -0.58
CA LEU A 13 10.41 0.81 0.62
C LEU A 13 9.59 1.78 1.47
N CYS A 14 9.65 1.62 2.78
CA CYS A 14 9.03 2.52 3.74
C CYS A 14 9.66 3.90 3.65
N SER A 15 8.88 4.97 3.53
CA SER A 15 9.42 6.32 3.47
C SER A 15 9.99 6.85 4.80
N GLN A 16 9.75 6.15 5.92
CA GLN A 16 10.34 6.52 7.23
C GLN A 16 11.67 5.80 7.53
N CYS A 17 11.82 4.54 7.12
CA CYS A 17 12.98 3.72 7.53
C CYS A 17 13.63 2.95 6.38
N HIS A 18 13.13 3.11 5.15
CA HIS A 18 13.55 2.45 3.91
C HIS A 18 13.60 0.92 3.94
N GLN A 19 12.98 0.28 4.93
CA GLN A 19 12.78 -1.16 4.95
C GLN A 19 11.68 -1.59 3.98
N THR A 20 11.77 -2.82 3.48
CA THR A 20 10.79 -3.35 2.53
C THR A 20 9.42 -3.51 3.19
N LEU A 21 8.38 -3.04 2.50
CA LEU A 21 7.00 -3.12 2.94
C LEU A 21 6.35 -4.45 2.55
N SER A 22 5.56 -5.00 3.46
CA SER A 22 4.77 -6.22 3.29
C SER A 22 3.37 -5.90 2.78
N SER A 23 2.77 -6.85 2.04
CA SER A 23 1.38 -6.72 1.62
C SER A 23 0.42 -7.01 2.76
N VAL A 24 -0.68 -6.25 2.83
CA VAL A 24 -1.71 -6.43 3.84
C VAL A 24 -2.83 -7.33 3.31
N GLN A 25 -3.33 -8.22 4.17
CA GLN A 25 -4.53 -9.00 3.94
C GLN A 25 -5.58 -8.63 4.99
N TYR A 26 -6.84 -8.54 4.57
CA TYR A 26 -7.96 -8.26 5.47
C TYR A 26 -9.08 -9.28 5.26
N LEU A 27 -9.74 -9.63 6.36
CA LEU A 27 -10.96 -10.44 6.33
C LEU A 27 -12.13 -9.57 5.87
N VAL A 28 -12.82 -10.02 4.84
CA VAL A 28 -14.03 -9.35 4.33
C VAL A 28 -15.22 -10.29 4.40
N ASP A 29 -16.33 -9.79 4.91
CA ASP A 29 -17.62 -10.47 4.84
C ASP A 29 -18.13 -10.43 3.39
N THR A 30 -18.15 -11.58 2.74
CA THR A 30 -18.53 -11.70 1.33
C THR A 30 -20.04 -11.80 1.13
N LYS A 31 -20.83 -11.99 2.19
CA LYS A 31 -22.30 -12.16 2.11
C LYS A 31 -23.09 -10.86 2.29
N LEU A 32 -22.42 -9.74 2.58
CA LEU A 32 -23.08 -8.41 2.63
C LEU A 32 -23.57 -7.88 1.27
N MET A 33 -23.34 -8.61 0.17
CA MET A 33 -23.77 -8.24 -1.19
C MET A 33 -24.75 -9.32 -1.69
N LYS A 34 -26.07 -9.12 -1.79
CA LYS A 34 -26.79 -8.09 -2.55
C LYS A 34 -28.12 -7.74 -1.85
N ARG A 35 -28.40 -6.46 -1.60
CA ARG A 35 -29.77 -5.99 -1.31
C ARG A 35 -30.64 -6.21 -2.56
N LYS A 36 -31.27 -7.38 -2.70
CA LYS A 36 -32.40 -7.53 -3.64
C LYS A 36 -33.60 -6.78 -3.03
N LYS A 37 -33.88 -5.56 -3.51
CA LYS A 37 -35.21 -4.96 -3.34
C LYS A 37 -36.17 -5.79 -4.20
N ARG A 38 -36.98 -6.66 -3.58
CA ARG A 38 -38.20 -7.22 -4.21
C ARG A 38 -39.41 -6.54 -3.58
N LYS A 39 -40.37 -6.18 -4.43
CA LYS A 39 -41.63 -5.47 -4.15
C LYS A 39 -42.19 -5.76 -2.74
N GLY A 40 -42.17 -4.76 -1.86
CA GLY A 40 -43.12 -4.60 -0.74
C GLY A 40 -43.02 -5.52 0.47
N THR A 41 -42.37 -6.68 0.43
CA THR A 41 -42.39 -7.64 1.55
C THR A 41 -41.04 -7.71 2.27
N VAL A 42 -41.01 -7.27 3.53
CA VAL A 42 -39.88 -7.47 4.44
C VAL A 42 -39.93 -8.89 4.97
N LEU A 43 -39.11 -9.79 4.41
CA LEU A 43 -38.89 -11.12 4.99
C LEU A 43 -37.94 -10.99 6.18
N ILE A 44 -38.31 -11.57 7.33
CA ILE A 44 -37.43 -11.76 8.49
C ILE A 44 -36.23 -12.59 8.01
N ARG A 45 -35.05 -11.98 7.99
CA ARG A 45 -33.83 -12.66 7.53
C ARG A 45 -33.32 -13.55 8.65
N ASN A 46 -33.33 -14.88 8.43
CA ASN A 46 -32.42 -15.77 9.13
C ASN A 46 -31.01 -15.21 8.95
N ARG A 47 -30.30 -14.97 10.06
CA ARG A 47 -28.93 -14.43 10.08
C ARG A 47 -28.07 -15.34 9.20
N PRO A 48 -27.59 -14.90 8.03
CA PRO A 48 -26.73 -15.74 7.22
C PRO A 48 -25.44 -15.99 8.00
N GLU A 49 -24.99 -17.24 8.04
CA GLU A 49 -23.65 -17.59 8.54
C GLU A 49 -22.63 -16.72 7.81
N VAL A 50 -21.96 -15.84 8.56
CA VAL A 50 -20.96 -14.91 8.03
C VAL A 50 -19.81 -15.73 7.47
N GLN A 51 -19.53 -15.59 6.17
CA GLN A 51 -18.35 -16.18 5.54
C GLN A 51 -17.35 -15.05 5.32
N PHE A 52 -16.17 -15.19 5.93
CA PHE A 52 -15.06 -14.27 5.74
C PHE A 52 -14.09 -14.86 4.72
N GLU A 53 -13.62 -14.02 3.81
CA GLU A 53 -12.49 -14.34 2.93
C GLU A 53 -11.34 -13.37 3.20
N GLU A 54 -10.11 -13.88 3.17
CA GLU A 54 -8.91 -13.04 3.16
C GLU A 54 -8.74 -12.42 1.77
N LYS A 55 -8.74 -11.09 1.69
CA LYS A 55 -8.43 -10.36 0.47
C LYS A 55 -7.20 -9.50 0.64
N LYS A 56 -6.38 -9.49 -0.40
CA LYS A 56 -5.19 -8.65 -0.48
C LYS A 56 -5.60 -7.19 -0.68
N CYS A 57 -5.12 -6.29 0.17
CA CYS A 57 -5.24 -4.86 -0.05
C CYS A 57 -4.11 -4.40 -0.96
N TYR A 58 -4.43 -4.00 -2.19
CA TYR A 58 -3.41 -3.48 -3.10
C TYR A 58 -3.03 -2.04 -2.72
N GLY A 59 -3.97 -1.21 -2.28
CA GLY A 59 -3.69 0.20 -1.93
C GLY A 59 -2.90 0.40 -0.64
N VAL A 60 -2.80 -0.62 0.22
CA VAL A 60 -2.18 -0.50 1.55
C VAL A 60 -1.05 -1.50 1.74
N LEU A 61 0.06 -1.03 2.28
CA LEU A 61 1.23 -1.82 2.63
C LEU A 61 1.56 -1.65 4.13
N ARG A 62 2.33 -2.57 4.70
CA ARG A 62 2.73 -2.54 6.11
C ARG A 62 4.25 -2.53 6.26
N CYS A 63 4.77 -1.68 7.13
CA CYS A 63 6.15 -1.76 7.58
C CYS A 63 6.23 -2.69 8.78
N ASP A 64 7.05 -3.74 8.67
CA ASP A 64 7.26 -4.72 9.74
C ASP A 64 8.51 -4.42 10.58
N HIS A 65 9.20 -3.32 10.29
CA HIS A 65 10.43 -2.98 10.99
C HIS A 65 10.13 -2.51 12.42
N GLU A 66 10.71 -3.20 13.40
CA GLU A 66 10.64 -2.80 14.80
C GLU A 66 11.19 -1.38 14.99
N GLY A 67 10.42 -0.52 15.67
CA GLY A 67 10.78 0.88 15.88
C GLY A 67 10.37 1.85 14.77
N CYS A 68 9.76 1.38 13.68
CA CYS A 68 9.15 2.24 12.68
C CYS A 68 7.70 2.60 13.05
N GLU A 69 7.38 3.90 13.10
CA GLU A 69 6.05 4.40 13.50
C GLU A 69 5.03 4.41 12.35
N ALA A 70 5.47 4.16 11.12
CA ALA A 70 4.60 4.26 9.96
C ALA A 70 3.49 3.20 9.96
N TYR A 71 3.72 2.02 10.56
CA TYR A 71 2.87 0.82 10.55
C TYR A 71 2.23 0.49 9.19
N TYR A 72 1.22 1.24 8.76
CA TYR A 72 0.53 1.11 7.47
C TYR A 72 0.73 2.33 6.57
N TRP A 73 1.00 2.05 5.30
CA TRP A 73 1.11 3.04 4.25
C TRP A 73 0.00 2.91 3.22
N ASP A 74 -0.60 4.03 2.83
CA ASP A 74 -1.12 4.15 1.48
C ASP A 74 0.06 4.06 0.50
N ARG A 75 -0.06 3.15 -0.47
CA ARG A 75 1.03 2.84 -1.41
C ARG A 75 1.49 4.06 -2.20
N ASP A 76 0.53 4.87 -2.64
CA ASP A 76 0.82 5.98 -3.55
C ASP A 76 1.40 7.16 -2.76
N VAL A 77 0.90 7.39 -1.54
CA VAL A 77 1.50 8.37 -0.61
C VAL A 77 2.94 7.99 -0.26
N ASN A 78 3.20 6.72 0.06
CA ASN A 78 4.56 6.25 0.34
C ASN A 78 5.51 6.45 -0.85
N ALA A 79 5.04 6.11 -2.05
CA ALA A 79 5.82 6.31 -3.27
C ALA A 79 6.12 7.80 -3.51
N ALA A 80 5.12 8.67 -3.34
CA ALA A 80 5.28 10.12 -3.53
C ALA A 80 6.31 10.72 -2.56
N ILE A 81 6.30 10.30 -1.29
CA ILE A 81 7.28 10.76 -0.29
C ILE A 81 8.70 10.32 -0.69
N ASN A 82 8.88 9.05 -1.08
CA ASN A 82 10.19 8.55 -1.54
C ASN A 82 10.69 9.28 -2.80
N MET A 83 9.80 9.59 -3.75
CA MET A 83 10.16 10.38 -4.94
C MET A 83 10.60 11.80 -4.58
N LEU A 84 9.96 12.42 -3.59
CA LEU A 84 10.35 13.74 -3.09
C LEU A 84 11.73 13.70 -2.43
N GLU A 85 12.00 12.70 -1.59
CA GLU A 85 13.30 12.53 -0.95
C GLU A 85 14.43 12.33 -1.97
N LEU A 86 14.20 11.54 -3.01
CA LEU A 86 15.16 11.38 -4.10
C LEU A 86 15.43 12.71 -4.82
N LEU A 87 14.38 13.50 -5.09
CA LEU A 87 14.53 14.81 -5.73
C LEU A 87 15.34 15.76 -4.86
N GLU A 88 15.07 15.80 -3.56
CA GLU A 88 15.82 16.61 -2.60
C GLU A 88 17.30 16.20 -2.56
N SER A 89 17.59 14.90 -2.55
CA SER A 89 18.96 14.37 -2.60
C SER A 89 19.70 14.79 -3.88
N GLU A 90 19.03 14.76 -5.04
CA GLU A 90 19.60 15.24 -6.31
C GLU A 90 19.84 16.75 -6.30
N MET A 91 18.88 17.54 -5.80
CA MET A 91 19.01 19.00 -5.70
C MET A 91 20.14 19.44 -4.76
N LEU A 92 20.41 18.66 -3.71
CA LEU A 92 21.53 18.87 -2.80
C LEU A 92 22.88 18.36 -3.35
N GLY A 93 22.89 17.73 -4.53
CA GLY A 93 24.10 17.17 -5.13
C GLY A 93 24.62 15.90 -4.47
N LEU A 94 23.81 15.25 -3.61
CA LEU A 94 24.13 13.97 -2.98
C LEU A 94 23.94 12.78 -3.95
N GLY A 95 23.20 13.02 -5.03
CA GLY A 95 22.92 12.04 -6.07
C GLY A 95 21.80 11.08 -5.70
N HIS A 96 21.57 10.09 -6.56
CA HIS A 96 20.50 9.12 -6.37
C HIS A 96 20.86 8.11 -5.27
N MET A 97 19.94 7.90 -4.32
CA MET A 97 20.14 7.00 -3.19
C MET A 97 20.25 5.53 -3.63
N GLU A 98 21.17 4.79 -2.99
CA GLU A 98 21.56 3.43 -3.42
C GLU A 98 20.46 2.38 -3.24
N LEU A 99 19.61 2.56 -2.23
CA LEU A 99 18.48 1.68 -1.96
C LEU A 99 17.44 1.66 -3.09
N PHE A 100 17.40 2.73 -3.89
CA PHE A 100 16.49 2.91 -5.01
C PHE A 100 17.17 2.66 -6.37
N LYS A 101 18.42 2.18 -6.41
CA LYS A 101 19.08 1.84 -7.68
C LYS A 101 18.82 0.39 -8.08
N ARG A 102 18.67 0.17 -9.38
CA ARG A 102 18.61 -1.17 -9.97
C ARG A 102 19.97 -1.85 -9.84
N LYS A 103 20.00 -3.04 -9.22
CA LYS A 103 21.20 -3.88 -9.23
C LYS A 103 21.25 -4.67 -10.53
N TYR A 104 22.22 -4.37 -11.38
CA TYR A 104 22.51 -5.20 -12.56
C TYR A 104 23.49 -6.29 -12.14
N THR A 105 23.01 -7.53 -12.04
CA THR A 105 23.89 -8.70 -12.02
C THR A 105 24.11 -9.09 -13.48
N GLY A 106 25.33 -8.85 -13.98
CA GLY A 106 25.76 -9.31 -15.30
C GLY A 106 25.94 -10.82 -15.37
#